data_AF-A0A2G9YM34-F1
#
_entry.id   AF-A0A2G9YM34-F1
#
_cell.length_a   1.000
_cell.length_b   1.000
_cell.length_c   1.000
_cell.angle_alpha   90.00
_cell.angle_beta   90.00
_cell.angle_gamma   90.00
#
_symmetry.space_group_name_H-M   'P 1'
#
loop_
_entity.id
_entity.type
_entity.pdbx_description
1 polymer ?
#
loop_
_entity_poly.entity_id
_entity_poly.type
_entity_poly.pdbx_seq_one_letter_code
_entity_poly.pdbx_strand_id
1 'polypeptide(L)'
;MRLKQPACIVKLLFSARKAKAALTSVGMPRDVWGLKVYSKYMRNKVITTKQKLLKELEEYFGSDIKRINHAKNVMHFAEELLKQEKADWYIVIPASILHDMGIKVAEEKYGSSAGHFQEKEGPEIARIILLKVGFKKEDIDEICEIIAQHHTPGKINTQNFKVLYDADWLVNLKDEVDSKDKEKTAALLNKIFLTQAGKDLAEKIYL
;
A
#
# COMPACT_ATOMS: atom_id res chain seq x y z
N MET A 1 22.71 -8.48 24.81
CA MET A 1 22.73 -8.06 23.38
C MET A 1 21.70 -6.96 23.17
N ARG A 2 22.12 -5.71 22.91
CA ARG A 2 21.22 -4.59 22.59
C ARG A 2 20.79 -4.71 21.13
N LEU A 3 19.50 -4.94 20.88
CA LEU A 3 18.90 -4.80 19.55
C LEU A 3 18.93 -3.31 19.17
N LYS A 4 19.69 -2.97 18.13
CA LYS A 4 19.71 -1.63 17.53
C LYS A 4 18.32 -1.32 16.95
N GLN A 5 17.71 -0.22 17.39
CA GLN A 5 16.47 0.31 16.81
C GLN A 5 16.69 0.73 15.35
N PRO A 6 15.76 0.49 14.42
CA PRO A 6 15.92 0.92 13.03
C PRO A 6 15.57 2.40 12.89
N ALA A 7 16.56 3.22 12.54
CA ALA A 7 16.43 4.62 12.13
C ALA A 7 15.66 4.82 10.80
N CYS A 8 15.06 3.76 10.24
CA CYS A 8 14.49 3.75 8.90
C CYS A 8 13.12 4.44 8.82
N ILE A 9 12.30 4.37 9.88
CA ILE A 9 10.91 4.89 9.85
C ILE A 9 10.84 6.41 9.69
N VAL A 10 11.85 7.17 10.14
CA VAL A 10 11.80 8.65 10.11
C VAL A 10 12.10 9.21 8.71
N LYS A 11 12.88 8.52 7.87
CA LYS A 11 13.18 8.97 6.50
C LYS A 11 12.00 8.78 5.55
N LEU A 12 11.17 7.76 5.78
CA LEU A 12 10.00 7.41 4.96
C LEU A 12 8.83 8.41 5.06
N LEU A 13 8.78 9.23 6.11
CA LEU A 13 7.62 10.09 6.40
C LEU A 13 7.62 11.46 5.70
N PHE A 14 8.64 11.80 4.91
CA PHE A 14 8.81 13.15 4.37
C PHE A 14 8.92 13.16 2.84
N SER A 15 7.83 12.80 2.14
CA SER A 15 7.63 13.26 0.76
C SER A 15 7.33 14.77 0.79
N ALA A 16 8.13 15.54 0.06
CA ALA A 16 8.26 17.00 0.16
C ALA A 16 6.99 17.81 -0.17
N ARG A 17 5.92 17.18 -0.69
CA ARG A 17 4.67 17.89 -1.03
C ARG A 17 3.68 18.01 0.15
N LYS A 18 3.68 17.09 1.12
CA LYS A 18 2.75 17.15 2.29
C LYS A 18 3.38 17.68 3.59
N ALA A 19 4.67 17.98 3.64
CA ALA A 19 5.28 18.63 4.81
C ALA A 19 4.68 20.02 5.14
N LYS A 20 4.04 20.65 4.14
CA LYS A 20 3.32 21.92 4.26
C LYS A 20 1.81 21.77 4.50
N ALA A 21 1.22 20.60 4.22
CA ALA A 21 -0.23 20.36 4.31
C ALA A 21 -0.64 19.42 5.45
N ALA A 22 0.27 18.62 6.01
CA ALA A 22 0.04 17.84 7.24
C ALA A 22 0.04 18.73 8.52
N LEU A 23 -0.08 20.04 8.37
CA LEU A 23 0.13 21.05 9.41
C LEU A 23 -1.13 21.42 10.21
N THR A 24 -2.31 20.88 9.89
CA THR A 24 -3.57 21.44 10.43
C THR A 24 -4.65 20.44 10.85
N SER A 25 -4.35 19.16 11.10
CA SER A 25 -5.41 18.22 11.55
C SER A 25 -5.48 17.97 13.07
N VAL A 26 -4.69 18.67 13.89
CA VAL A 26 -4.78 18.61 15.37
C VAL A 26 -4.80 20.01 16.02
N GLY A 27 -4.80 21.09 15.23
CA GLY A 27 -4.95 22.44 15.79
C GLY A 27 -3.88 22.87 16.80
N MET A 28 -2.65 22.34 16.74
CA MET A 28 -1.55 22.87 17.55
C MET A 28 -0.20 22.79 16.80
N PRO A 29 0.52 23.91 16.64
CA PRO A 29 1.70 23.97 15.80
C PRO A 29 2.94 23.28 16.41
N ARG A 30 3.91 22.93 15.54
CA ARG A 30 5.13 22.13 15.85
C ARG A 30 6.05 22.77 16.90
N ASP A 31 5.95 24.08 17.06
CA ASP A 31 6.60 24.93 18.05
C ASP A 31 6.22 24.57 19.49
N VAL A 32 5.04 23.97 19.72
CA VAL A 32 4.57 23.62 21.08
C VAL A 32 5.21 22.34 21.63
N TRP A 33 5.45 21.33 20.78
CA TRP A 33 5.82 19.98 21.25
C TRP A 33 7.31 19.65 21.14
N GLY A 34 8.10 20.46 20.45
CA GLY A 34 9.48 20.13 20.14
C GLY A 34 9.61 18.92 19.19
N LEU A 35 10.64 18.93 18.34
CA LEU A 35 10.80 17.95 17.24
C LEU A 35 10.84 16.48 17.73
N LYS A 36 11.41 16.22 18.91
CA LYS A 36 11.52 14.86 19.47
C LYS A 36 10.15 14.28 19.85
N VAL A 37 9.29 15.07 20.50
CA VAL A 37 7.98 14.58 20.95
C VAL A 37 7.05 14.40 19.76
N TYR A 38 7.04 15.36 18.83
CA TYR A 38 6.28 15.24 17.59
C TYR A 38 6.70 14.01 16.76
N SER A 39 8.01 13.77 16.61
CA SER A 39 8.51 12.57 15.91
C SER A 39 8.04 11.27 16.58
N LYS A 40 8.06 11.21 17.93
CA LYS A 40 7.56 10.05 18.69
C LYS A 40 6.05 9.86 18.49
N TYR A 41 5.27 10.94 18.55
CA TYR A 41 3.84 10.91 18.31
C TYR A 41 3.51 10.38 16.91
N MET A 42 4.14 10.93 15.86
CA MET A 42 3.90 10.50 14.49
C MET A 42 4.27 9.03 14.27
N ARG A 43 5.38 8.57 14.85
CA ARG A 43 5.77 7.15 14.80
C ARG A 43 4.69 6.26 15.44
N ASN A 44 4.21 6.63 16.63
CA ASN A 44 3.15 5.87 17.30
C ASN A 44 1.85 5.88 16.47
N LYS A 45 1.47 7.03 15.91
CA LYS A 45 0.29 7.16 15.05
C LYS A 45 0.36 6.23 13.84
N VAL A 46 1.51 6.18 13.14
CA VAL A 46 1.74 5.30 11.99
C VAL A 46 1.60 3.82 12.39
N ILE A 47 2.26 3.42 13.48
CA ILE A 47 2.19 2.05 14.00
C ILE A 47 0.75 1.67 14.33
N THR A 48 0.05 2.49 15.12
CA THR A 48 -1.33 2.24 15.53
C THR A 48 -2.28 2.22 14.33
N THR A 49 -2.10 3.11 13.35
CA THR A 49 -2.93 3.13 12.14
C THR A 49 -2.78 1.84 11.34
N LYS A 50 -1.54 1.40 11.11
CA LYS A 50 -1.27 0.14 10.42
C LYS A 50 -1.86 -1.06 11.15
N GLN A 51 -1.70 -1.13 12.48
CA GLN A 51 -2.28 -2.19 13.30
C GLN A 51 -3.81 -2.25 13.22
N LYS A 52 -4.48 -1.08 13.25
CA LYS A 52 -5.93 -1.02 13.08
C LYS A 52 -6.36 -1.56 11.72
N LEU A 53 -5.71 -1.13 10.63
CA LEU A 53 -6.03 -1.60 9.28
C LEU A 53 -5.81 -3.11 9.11
N LEU A 54 -4.71 -3.65 9.64
CA LEU A 54 -4.44 -5.09 9.61
C LEU A 54 -5.49 -5.88 10.40
N LYS A 55 -5.98 -5.34 11.52
CA LYS A 55 -7.07 -5.95 12.28
C LYS A 55 -8.38 -5.98 11.46
N GLU A 56 -8.73 -4.89 10.78
CA GLU A 56 -9.92 -4.85 9.92
C GLU A 56 -9.81 -5.82 8.74
N LEU A 57 -8.60 -5.95 8.15
CA LEU A 57 -8.31 -6.95 7.11
C LEU A 57 -8.54 -8.38 7.62
N GLU A 58 -7.98 -8.72 8.79
CA GLU A 58 -8.11 -10.04 9.40
C GLU A 58 -9.56 -10.36 9.78
N GLU A 59 -10.28 -9.38 10.35
CA GLU A 59 -11.71 -9.51 10.67
C GLU A 59 -12.55 -9.74 9.41
N TYR A 60 -12.26 -9.01 8.34
CA TYR A 60 -13.01 -9.13 7.09
C TYR A 60 -12.77 -10.47 6.39
N PHE A 61 -11.52 -10.91 6.26
CA PHE A 61 -11.20 -12.16 5.56
C PHE A 61 -11.40 -13.41 6.43
N GLY A 62 -11.35 -13.29 7.76
CA GLY A 62 -11.59 -14.38 8.70
C GLY A 62 -10.56 -15.50 8.52
N SER A 63 -11.02 -16.70 8.18
CA SER A 63 -10.15 -17.88 7.98
C SER A 63 -9.43 -17.92 6.63
N ASP A 64 -9.62 -16.93 5.76
CA ASP A 64 -8.94 -16.86 4.46
C ASP A 64 -7.49 -16.36 4.61
N ILE A 65 -6.64 -17.24 5.16
CA ILE A 65 -5.23 -16.98 5.44
C ILE A 65 -4.47 -16.62 4.17
N LYS A 66 -4.86 -17.18 3.01
CA LYS A 66 -4.20 -16.91 1.73
C LYS A 66 -4.31 -15.43 1.36
N ARG A 67 -5.53 -14.86 1.41
CA ARG A 67 -5.77 -13.45 1.08
C ARG A 67 -5.17 -12.49 2.12
N ILE A 68 -5.24 -12.86 3.40
CA ILE A 68 -4.60 -12.08 4.48
C ILE A 68 -3.08 -12.01 4.26
N ASN A 69 -2.44 -13.13 3.94
CA ASN A 69 -1.00 -13.18 3.69
C ASN A 69 -0.62 -12.46 2.40
N HIS A 70 -1.44 -12.54 1.36
CA HIS A 70 -1.27 -11.76 0.13
C HIS A 70 -1.17 -10.27 0.45
N ALA A 71 -2.21 -9.69 1.06
CA ALA A 71 -2.23 -8.27 1.41
C ALA A 71 -1.07 -7.86 2.34
N LYS A 72 -0.68 -8.71 3.30
CA LYS A 72 0.50 -8.46 4.16
C LYS A 72 1.81 -8.43 3.38
N ASN A 73 1.97 -9.31 2.39
CA ASN A 73 3.16 -9.33 1.52
C ASN A 73 3.18 -8.11 0.59
N VAL A 74 2.04 -7.73 0.01
CA VAL A 74 1.91 -6.51 -0.81
C VAL A 74 2.27 -5.28 0.02
N MET A 75 1.73 -5.17 1.23
CA MET A 75 2.09 -4.11 2.18
C MET A 75 3.59 -4.10 2.49
N HIS A 76 4.22 -5.26 2.69
CA HIS A 76 5.65 -5.33 2.95
C HIS A 76 6.47 -4.78 1.77
N PHE A 77 6.18 -5.19 0.54
CA PHE A 77 6.84 -4.64 -0.64
C PHE A 77 6.57 -3.14 -0.82
N ALA A 78 5.35 -2.69 -0.54
CA ALA A 78 5.02 -1.27 -0.58
C ALA A 78 5.87 -0.45 0.43
N GLU A 79 6.12 -0.97 1.63
CA GLU A 79 7.03 -0.34 2.60
C GLU A 79 8.49 -0.30 2.10
N GLU A 80 8.95 -1.32 1.36
CA GLU A 80 10.27 -1.32 0.74
C GLU A 80 10.38 -0.28 -0.38
N LEU A 81 9.38 -0.20 -1.26
CA LEU A 81 9.34 0.76 -2.37
C LEU A 81 9.29 2.21 -1.88
N LEU A 82 8.51 2.50 -0.83
CA LEU A 82 8.41 3.84 -0.24
C LEU A 82 9.75 4.37 0.33
N LYS A 83 10.78 3.52 0.50
CA LYS A 83 12.13 3.98 0.90
C LYS A 83 12.83 4.74 -0.22
N GLN A 84 12.46 4.48 -1.47
CA GLN A 84 13.09 5.00 -2.67
C GLN A 84 12.16 5.90 -3.48
N GLU A 85 10.86 5.61 -3.44
CA GLU A 85 9.83 6.33 -4.19
C GLU A 85 9.22 7.49 -3.39
N LYS A 86 8.98 8.62 -4.06
CA LYS A 86 8.38 9.82 -3.43
C LYS A 86 6.85 9.74 -3.34
N ALA A 87 6.35 8.63 -2.81
CA ALA A 87 4.92 8.40 -2.58
C ALA A 87 4.52 8.71 -1.13
N ASP A 88 3.22 8.74 -0.86
CA ASP A 88 2.65 9.01 0.46
C ASP A 88 2.29 7.71 1.17
N TRP A 89 2.94 7.48 2.32
CA TRP A 89 2.65 6.35 3.20
C TRP A 89 1.17 6.27 3.59
N TYR A 90 0.52 7.42 3.85
CA TYR A 90 -0.89 7.47 4.25
C TYR A 90 -1.87 7.13 3.13
N ILE A 91 -1.40 6.98 1.89
CA ILE A 91 -2.19 6.49 0.77
C ILE A 91 -1.79 5.06 0.42
N VAL A 92 -0.50 4.83 0.20
CA VAL A 92 0.03 3.57 -0.30
C VAL A 92 -0.17 2.42 0.68
N ILE A 93 0.12 2.60 1.97
CA ILE A 93 0.00 1.49 2.93
C ILE A 93 -1.46 1.09 3.16
N PRO A 94 -2.40 2.00 3.40
CA PRO A 94 -3.80 1.64 3.48
C PRO A 94 -4.33 0.99 2.19
N ALA A 95 -3.96 1.51 1.01
CA ALA A 95 -4.35 0.91 -0.25
C ALA A 95 -3.77 -0.51 -0.42
N SER A 96 -2.51 -0.74 -0.03
CA SER A 96 -1.88 -2.08 -0.08
C SER A 96 -2.55 -3.10 0.82
N ILE A 97 -3.04 -2.67 1.99
CA ILE A 97 -3.76 -3.55 2.90
C ILE A 97 -5.17 -3.86 2.35
N LEU A 98 -5.81 -2.90 1.68
CA LEU A 98 -7.25 -2.96 1.36
C LEU A 98 -7.57 -3.19 -0.14
N HIS A 99 -6.59 -3.33 -1.03
CA HIS A 99 -6.82 -3.42 -2.47
C HIS A 99 -7.79 -4.55 -2.88
N ASP A 100 -7.65 -5.71 -2.23
CA ASP A 100 -8.42 -6.92 -2.53
C ASP A 100 -9.75 -7.04 -1.76
N MET A 101 -10.20 -6.00 -1.06
CA MET A 101 -11.41 -6.07 -0.22
C MET A 101 -12.68 -6.42 -1.01
N GLY A 102 -12.69 -6.13 -2.32
CA GLY A 102 -13.79 -6.45 -3.22
C GLY A 102 -14.00 -7.93 -3.49
N ILE A 103 -13.03 -8.81 -3.17
CA ILE A 103 -13.09 -10.22 -3.58
C ILE A 103 -14.34 -10.95 -3.04
N LYS A 104 -14.64 -10.86 -1.74
CA LYS A 104 -15.77 -11.61 -1.17
C LYS A 104 -17.11 -11.21 -1.80
N VAL A 105 -17.31 -9.90 -2.00
CA VAL A 105 -18.52 -9.36 -2.62
C VAL A 105 -18.59 -9.73 -4.10
N ALA A 106 -17.45 -9.74 -4.79
CA ALA A 106 -17.38 -10.18 -6.18
C ALA A 106 -17.74 -11.67 -6.33
N GLU A 107 -17.23 -12.54 -5.44
CA GLU A 107 -17.56 -13.96 -5.40
C GLU A 107 -19.05 -14.19 -5.10
N GLU A 108 -19.62 -13.45 -4.14
CA GLU A 108 -21.03 -13.55 -3.77
C GLU A 108 -21.97 -13.08 -4.90
N LYS A 109 -21.70 -11.92 -5.51
CA LYS A 109 -22.59 -11.32 -6.51
C LYS A 109 -22.41 -11.91 -7.91
N TYR A 110 -21.20 -12.32 -8.26
CA TYR A 110 -20.83 -12.66 -9.64
C TYR A 110 -20.26 -14.07 -9.80
N GLY A 111 -20.04 -14.81 -8.70
CA GLY A 111 -19.40 -16.13 -8.75
C GLY A 111 -17.96 -16.07 -9.25
N SER A 112 -17.29 -14.92 -9.16
CA SER A 112 -15.95 -14.70 -9.70
C SER A 112 -15.17 -13.68 -8.88
N SER A 113 -13.87 -13.93 -8.71
CA SER A 113 -12.92 -12.97 -8.12
C SER A 113 -12.14 -12.20 -9.20
N ALA A 114 -12.66 -12.07 -10.42
CA ALA A 114 -11.96 -11.36 -11.49
C ALA A 114 -11.70 -9.88 -11.13
N GLY A 115 -10.55 -9.36 -11.53
CA GLY A 115 -10.07 -8.03 -11.10
C GLY A 115 -11.07 -6.89 -11.31
N HIS A 116 -11.78 -6.87 -12.43
CA HIS A 116 -12.78 -5.83 -12.72
C HIS A 116 -13.99 -5.84 -11.75
N PHE A 117 -14.34 -6.99 -11.16
CA PHE A 117 -15.36 -7.05 -10.11
C PHE A 117 -14.80 -6.58 -8.78
N GLN A 118 -13.54 -6.89 -8.48
CA GLN A 118 -12.89 -6.39 -7.26
C GLN A 118 -12.75 -4.86 -7.29
N GLU A 119 -12.32 -4.31 -8.42
CA GLU A 119 -12.23 -2.87 -8.68
C GLU A 119 -13.59 -2.17 -8.53
N LYS A 120 -14.68 -2.86 -8.87
CA LYS A 120 -16.03 -2.34 -8.72
C LYS A 120 -16.52 -2.34 -7.26
N GLU A 121 -16.30 -3.42 -6.53
CA GLU A 121 -16.90 -3.63 -5.21
C GLU A 121 -15.98 -3.19 -4.05
N GLY A 122 -14.66 -3.24 -4.24
CA GLY A 122 -13.64 -2.94 -3.23
C GLY A 122 -13.66 -1.51 -2.67
N PRO A 123 -13.83 -0.46 -3.50
CA PRO A 123 -13.76 0.93 -3.03
C PRO A 123 -14.75 1.26 -1.90
N GLU A 124 -15.97 0.75 -1.96
CA GLU A 124 -16.99 1.01 -0.93
C GLU A 124 -16.63 0.38 0.42
N ILE A 125 -16.12 -0.85 0.39
CA ILE A 125 -15.71 -1.58 1.58
C ILE A 125 -14.49 -0.91 2.22
N ALA A 126 -13.51 -0.52 1.41
CA ALA A 126 -12.35 0.22 1.87
C ALA A 126 -12.74 1.56 2.50
N ARG A 127 -13.70 2.28 1.91
CA ARG A 127 -14.22 3.56 2.43
C ARG A 127 -14.76 3.42 3.85
N ILE A 128 -15.59 2.40 4.10
CA ILE A 128 -16.17 2.13 5.42
C ILE A 128 -15.07 1.89 6.47
N ILE A 129 -14.08 1.06 6.13
CA ILE A 129 -12.95 0.75 7.01
C ILE A 129 -12.11 1.99 7.31
N LEU A 130 -11.76 2.77 6.29
CA LEU A 130 -10.93 3.96 6.46
C LEU A 130 -11.62 5.03 7.30
N LEU A 131 -12.94 5.21 7.15
CA LEU A 131 -13.75 6.07 8.01
C LEU A 131 -13.69 5.59 9.47
N LYS A 132 -13.89 4.29 9.72
CA LYS A 132 -13.81 3.69 11.07
C LYS A 132 -12.44 3.89 11.71
N VAL A 133 -11.36 3.82 10.93
CA VAL A 133 -9.99 4.05 11.43
C VAL A 133 -9.68 5.54 11.66
N GLY A 134 -10.44 6.45 11.04
CA GLY A 134 -10.34 7.90 11.22
C GLY A 134 -9.50 8.62 10.17
N PHE A 135 -9.48 8.11 8.94
CA PHE A 135 -8.87 8.82 7.81
C PHE A 135 -9.71 10.03 7.40
N LYS A 136 -9.05 11.07 6.89
CA LYS A 136 -9.72 12.24 6.34
C LYS A 136 -10.23 11.96 4.93
N LYS A 137 -11.30 12.67 4.53
CA LYS A 137 -12.01 12.46 3.27
C LYS A 137 -11.08 12.45 2.05
N GLU A 138 -10.12 13.38 1.97
CA GLU A 138 -9.25 13.48 0.78
C GLU A 138 -8.35 12.26 0.63
N ASP A 139 -7.81 11.73 1.73
CA ASP A 139 -6.98 10.53 1.67
C ASP A 139 -7.84 9.29 1.35
N ILE A 140 -9.07 9.22 1.90
CA ILE A 140 -10.03 8.15 1.57
C ILE A 140 -10.37 8.15 0.09
N ASP A 141 -10.70 9.31 -0.46
CA ASP A 141 -11.10 9.43 -1.87
C ASP A 141 -9.98 8.97 -2.81
N GLU A 142 -8.72 9.34 -2.53
CA GLU A 142 -7.55 8.88 -3.31
C GLU A 142 -7.29 7.37 -3.13
N ILE A 143 -7.38 6.83 -1.91
CA ILE A 143 -7.22 5.39 -1.67
C ILE A 143 -8.28 4.60 -2.43
N CYS A 144 -9.56 5.01 -2.34
CA CYS A 144 -10.65 4.36 -3.05
C CYS A 144 -10.49 4.43 -4.58
N GLU A 145 -9.99 5.55 -5.11
CA GLU A 145 -9.71 5.69 -6.55
C GLU A 145 -8.63 4.69 -6.99
N ILE A 146 -7.54 4.58 -6.23
CA ILE A 146 -6.46 3.62 -6.47
C ILE A 146 -7.00 2.18 -6.44
N ILE A 147 -7.78 1.83 -5.42
CA ILE A 147 -8.40 0.49 -5.29
C ILE A 147 -9.35 0.22 -6.48
N ALA A 148 -10.05 1.23 -6.99
CA ALA A 148 -10.95 1.06 -8.11
C ALA A 148 -10.24 0.75 -9.44
N GLN A 149 -8.92 0.87 -9.53
CA GLN A 149 -8.16 0.68 -10.78
C GLN A 149 -6.90 -0.17 -10.61
N HIS A 150 -6.71 -0.86 -9.49
CA HIS A 150 -5.45 -1.53 -9.18
C HIS A 150 -5.08 -2.69 -10.12
N HIS A 151 -6.04 -3.25 -10.86
CA HIS A 151 -5.79 -4.22 -11.94
C HIS A 151 -5.75 -3.59 -13.35
N THR A 152 -6.12 -2.31 -13.48
CA THR A 152 -6.23 -1.59 -14.75
C THR A 152 -5.23 -0.41 -14.82
N PRO A 153 -3.93 -0.67 -15.06
CA PRO A 153 -2.93 0.39 -15.17
C PRO A 153 -3.23 1.31 -16.36
N GLY A 154 -2.84 2.59 -16.23
CA GLY A 154 -2.98 3.60 -17.30
C GLY A 154 -4.20 4.51 -17.17
N LYS A 155 -5.17 4.20 -16.29
CA LYS A 155 -6.27 5.12 -15.96
C LYS A 155 -5.88 6.14 -14.88
N ILE A 156 -5.07 5.71 -13.91
CA ILE A 156 -4.50 6.57 -12.87
C ILE A 156 -3.00 6.63 -13.08
N ASN A 157 -2.43 7.84 -13.05
CA ASN A 157 -0.99 8.06 -13.23
C ASN A 157 -0.40 8.85 -12.06
N THR A 158 -0.68 8.41 -10.83
CA THR A 158 -0.09 8.97 -9.61
C THR A 158 1.07 8.10 -9.14
N GLN A 159 2.01 8.70 -8.40
CA GLN A 159 3.09 7.91 -7.80
C GLN A 159 2.56 6.88 -6.80
N ASN A 160 1.50 7.21 -6.05
CA ASN A 160 0.90 6.29 -5.09
C ASN A 160 0.31 5.05 -5.76
N PHE A 161 -0.40 5.24 -6.88
CA PHE A 161 -0.90 4.13 -7.69
C PHE A 161 0.23 3.22 -8.17
N LYS A 162 1.29 3.80 -8.76
CA LYS A 162 2.41 3.01 -9.29
C LYS A 162 3.10 2.18 -8.22
N VAL A 163 3.29 2.74 -7.03
CA VAL A 163 3.91 2.01 -5.91
C VAL A 163 3.02 0.86 -5.43
N LEU A 164 1.70 1.05 -5.33
CA LEU A 164 0.79 -0.05 -5.02
C LEU A 164 0.84 -1.14 -6.10
N TYR A 165 0.73 -0.74 -7.36
CA TYR A 165 0.71 -1.64 -8.50
C TYR A 165 1.97 -2.51 -8.56
N ASP A 166 3.14 -1.88 -8.42
CA ASP A 166 4.41 -2.59 -8.39
C ASP A 166 4.51 -3.53 -7.17
N ALA A 167 4.02 -3.12 -6.00
CA ALA A 167 4.02 -3.95 -4.80
C ALA A 167 3.14 -5.21 -4.95
N ASP A 168 2.00 -5.10 -5.62
CA ASP A 168 1.11 -6.24 -5.89
C ASP A 168 1.75 -7.21 -6.90
N TRP A 169 2.35 -6.68 -7.98
CA TRP A 169 3.09 -7.50 -8.93
C TRP A 169 4.30 -8.21 -8.32
N LEU A 170 5.01 -7.60 -7.37
CA LEU A 170 6.10 -8.27 -6.63
C LEU A 170 5.63 -9.50 -5.83
N VAL A 171 4.34 -9.60 -5.48
CA VAL A 171 3.79 -10.81 -4.87
C VAL A 171 3.33 -11.81 -5.91
N ASN A 172 2.69 -11.33 -6.98
CA ASN A 172 2.05 -12.16 -8.00
C ASN A 172 3.05 -12.78 -8.99
N LEU A 173 4.19 -12.14 -9.25
CA LEU A 173 5.16 -12.60 -10.26
C LEU A 173 5.76 -13.97 -9.98
N LYS A 174 5.80 -14.42 -8.72
CA LYS A 174 6.38 -15.72 -8.35
C LYS A 174 5.76 -16.89 -9.13
N ASP A 175 4.51 -16.74 -9.55
CA ASP A 175 3.74 -17.77 -10.26
C ASP A 175 3.80 -17.58 -11.79
N GLU A 176 4.35 -16.45 -12.27
CA GLU A 176 4.39 -16.06 -13.70
C GLU A 176 5.80 -16.15 -14.31
N VAL A 177 6.86 -16.04 -13.51
CA VAL A 177 8.24 -16.06 -14.00
C VAL A 177 8.77 -17.49 -14.20
N ASP A 178 9.49 -17.70 -15.30
CA ASP A 178 10.25 -18.93 -15.52
C ASP A 178 11.73 -18.67 -15.21
N SER A 179 12.21 -19.25 -14.11
CA SER A 179 13.60 -19.10 -13.66
C SER A 179 14.63 -19.64 -14.66
N LYS A 180 14.20 -20.43 -15.65
CA LYS A 180 15.07 -20.97 -16.71
C LYS A 180 15.21 -20.03 -17.91
N ASP A 181 14.30 -19.07 -18.08
CA ASP A 181 14.30 -18.13 -19.20
C ASP A 181 14.48 -16.69 -18.69
N LYS A 182 15.75 -16.33 -18.47
CA LYS A 182 16.13 -15.00 -17.95
C LYS A 182 15.80 -13.88 -18.92
N GLU A 183 15.89 -14.12 -20.23
CA GLU A 183 15.60 -13.08 -21.24
C GLU A 183 14.11 -12.75 -21.26
N LYS A 184 13.25 -13.77 -21.27
CA LYS A 184 11.81 -13.59 -21.19
C LYS A 184 11.39 -12.96 -19.86
N THR A 185 12.00 -13.38 -18.75
CA THR A 185 11.77 -12.77 -17.44
C THR A 185 12.15 -11.30 -17.44
N ALA A 186 13.34 -10.93 -17.92
CA ALA A 186 13.76 -9.53 -18.02
C ALA A 186 12.82 -8.69 -18.91
N ALA A 187 12.38 -9.21 -20.05
CA ALA A 187 11.43 -8.53 -20.92
C ALA A 187 10.06 -8.30 -20.23
N LEU A 188 9.59 -9.29 -19.46
CA LEU A 188 8.36 -9.20 -18.67
C LEU A 188 8.47 -8.12 -17.58
N LEU A 189 9.56 -8.12 -16.81
CA LEU A 189 9.79 -7.13 -15.75
C LEU A 189 9.81 -5.71 -16.30
N ASN A 190 10.46 -5.49 -17.46
CA ASN A 190 10.50 -4.20 -18.14
C ASN A 190 9.12 -3.68 -18.57
N LYS A 191 8.18 -4.59 -18.85
CA LYS A 191 6.83 -4.25 -19.32
C LYS A 191 5.86 -3.95 -18.18
N ILE A 192 5.99 -4.67 -17.06
CA ILE A 192 5.02 -4.66 -15.97
C ILE A 192 5.26 -3.50 -14.99
N PHE A 193 6.52 -3.31 -14.56
CA PHE A 193 6.81 -2.37 -13.47
C PHE A 193 6.72 -0.92 -13.92
N LEU A 194 6.06 -0.11 -13.09
CA LEU A 194 5.76 1.29 -13.38
C LEU A 194 6.74 2.27 -12.71
N THR A 195 7.52 1.80 -11.73
CA THR A 195 8.56 2.57 -11.05
C THR A 195 9.94 1.95 -11.23
N GLN A 196 10.98 2.79 -11.09
CA GLN A 196 12.35 2.29 -11.15
C GLN A 196 12.66 1.41 -9.94
N ALA A 197 12.22 1.79 -8.72
CA ALA A 197 12.45 0.97 -7.54
C ALA A 197 11.72 -0.39 -7.63
N GLY A 198 10.51 -0.42 -8.20
CA GLY A 198 9.76 -1.64 -8.44
C GLY A 198 10.52 -2.59 -9.35
N LYS A 199 11.00 -2.07 -10.49
CA LYS A 199 11.81 -2.83 -11.44
C LYS A 199 13.11 -3.34 -10.81
N ASP A 200 13.88 -2.49 -10.15
CA ASP A 200 15.15 -2.86 -9.51
C ASP A 200 14.96 -3.96 -8.45
N LEU A 201 13.88 -3.85 -7.66
CA LEU A 201 13.56 -4.83 -6.64
C LEU A 201 13.12 -6.17 -7.27
N ALA A 202 12.35 -6.13 -8.35
CA ALA A 202 11.92 -7.32 -9.05
C ALA A 202 13.10 -8.05 -9.74
N GLU A 203 13.99 -7.32 -10.40
CA GLU A 203 15.22 -7.87 -10.97
C GLU A 203 16.05 -8.57 -9.89
N LYS A 204 16.19 -7.97 -8.71
CA LYS A 204 16.90 -8.58 -7.57
C LYS A 204 16.26 -9.88 -7.06
N ILE A 205 14.94 -10.03 -7.18
CA ILE A 205 14.20 -11.20 -6.68
C ILE A 205 14.14 -12.32 -7.73
N TYR A 206 14.04 -11.97 -9.01
CA TYR A 206 13.67 -12.90 -10.07
C TYR A 206 14.74 -13.16 -11.15
N LEU A 207 15.86 -12.43 -11.18
CA LEU A 207 16.97 -12.63 -12.14
C LEU A 207 18.29 -13.01 -11.47
#